data_AF-A0A7S1KHM1-F1
#
_entry.id   AF-A0A7S1KHM1-F1
#
_cell.length_a   1.000
_cell.length_b   1.000
_cell.length_c   1.000
_cell.angle_alpha   90.00
_cell.angle_beta   90.00
_cell.angle_gamma   90.00
#
_symmetry.space_group_name_H-M   'P 1'
#
loop_
_entity.id
_entity.type
_entity.pdbx_description
1 polymer ?
#
loop_
_entity_poly.entity_id
_entity_poly.type
_entity_poly.pdbx_seq_one_letter_code
_entity_poly.pdbx_strand_id
1 'polypeptide(L)'
;HGEGELRDPLSDDLIYAGGWKDGYRHGRGKAYKKAGSPVVWFEGEWMGGKAHDGNLFPGGALTRRKKADGTPHHPITPIPWRQGEPLPSININKLPGGLRRQTLHEWLQRRELTAFLAPPAVNWGSAGGA
;
A
#
# COMPACT_ATOMS: atom_id res chain seq x y z
N HIS A 1 -2.89 19.43 -11.85
CA HIS A 1 -3.56 18.49 -10.93
C HIS A 1 -4.69 17.84 -11.67
N GLY A 2 -4.86 16.53 -11.59
CA GLY A 2 -5.95 15.83 -12.26
C GLY A 2 -6.07 14.39 -11.79
N GLU A 3 -7.23 13.78 -12.02
CA GLU A 3 -7.46 12.35 -11.78
C GLU A 3 -6.87 11.52 -12.93
N GLY A 4 -6.41 10.31 -12.63
CA GLY A 4 -5.86 9.41 -13.65
C GLY A 4 -5.57 8.01 -13.13
N GLU A 5 -5.35 7.10 -14.06
CA GLU A 5 -5.02 5.71 -13.79
C GLU A 5 -3.60 5.37 -14.27
N LEU A 6 -2.88 4.59 -13.46
CA LEU A 6 -1.65 3.92 -13.88
C LEU A 6 -1.96 2.44 -14.08
N ARG A 7 -1.57 1.91 -15.24
CA ARG A 7 -1.71 0.50 -15.59
C ARG A 7 -0.35 -0.11 -15.88
N ASP A 8 -0.22 -1.40 -15.59
CA ASP A 8 0.95 -2.17 -15.97
C ASP A 8 1.03 -2.27 -17.50
N PRO A 9 2.14 -1.87 -18.14
CA PRO A 9 2.21 -1.84 -19.60
C PRO A 9 2.21 -3.22 -20.26
N LEU A 10 2.53 -4.28 -19.50
CA LEU A 10 2.61 -5.64 -20.02
C LEU A 10 1.29 -6.42 -19.85
N SER A 11 0.53 -6.10 -18.80
CA SER A 11 -0.68 -6.85 -18.43
C SER A 11 -1.96 -6.02 -18.36
N ASP A 12 -1.88 -4.70 -18.58
CA ASP A 12 -2.96 -3.73 -18.45
C ASP A 12 -3.65 -3.71 -17.07
N ASP A 13 -3.01 -4.33 -16.08
CA ASP A 13 -3.51 -4.39 -14.71
C ASP A 13 -3.48 -3.00 -14.09
N LEU A 14 -4.60 -2.58 -13.48
CA LEU A 14 -4.67 -1.35 -12.71
C LEU A 14 -3.67 -1.40 -11.54
N ILE A 15 -2.75 -0.43 -11.48
CA ILE A 15 -1.74 -0.26 -10.43
C ILE A 15 -2.14 0.89 -9.50
N TYR A 16 -2.70 1.97 -10.03
CA TYR A 16 -3.11 3.14 -9.26
C TYR A 16 -4.29 3.83 -9.92
N ALA A 17 -5.22 4.33 -9.12
CA ALA A 17 -6.27 5.25 -9.54
C ALA A 17 -6.41 6.36 -8.50
N GLY A 18 -6.36 7.61 -8.96
CA GLY A 18 -6.50 8.78 -8.08
C GLY A 18 -5.84 10.01 -8.66
N GLY A 19 -5.49 10.93 -7.77
CA GLY A 19 -4.92 12.21 -8.16
C GLY A 19 -3.45 12.14 -8.61
N TRP A 20 -3.11 13.09 -9.49
CA TRP A 20 -1.78 13.28 -10.06
C TRP A 20 -1.37 14.76 -10.02
N LYS A 21 -0.09 14.97 -9.76
CA LYS A 21 0.57 16.27 -9.83
C LYS A 21 2.01 16.08 -10.31
N ASP A 22 2.40 16.83 -11.34
CA ASP A 22 3.78 16.86 -11.87
C ASP A 22 4.33 15.46 -12.24
N GLY A 23 3.48 14.59 -12.77
CA GLY A 23 3.84 13.20 -13.13
C GLY A 23 3.89 12.23 -11.95
N TYR A 24 3.59 12.68 -10.74
CA TYR A 24 3.57 11.86 -9.53
C TYR A 24 2.15 11.69 -8.98
N ARG A 25 1.89 10.53 -8.37
CA ARG A 25 0.69 10.29 -7.57
C ARG A 25 0.59 11.34 -6.46
N HIS A 26 -0.58 11.97 -6.34
CA HIS A 26 -0.78 13.10 -5.43
C HIS A 26 -2.25 13.24 -5.03
N GLY A 27 -2.52 13.61 -3.77
CA GLY A 27 -3.88 13.68 -3.24
C GLY A 27 -4.47 12.29 -3.01
N ARG A 28 -5.79 12.17 -3.04
CA ARG A 28 -6.47 10.90 -2.76
C ARG A 28 -6.26 9.88 -3.89
N GLY A 29 -6.01 8.64 -3.50
CA GLY A 29 -5.95 7.54 -4.47
C GLY A 29 -5.83 6.16 -3.83
N LYS A 30 -6.07 5.16 -4.68
CA LYS A 30 -5.99 3.73 -4.38
C LYS A 30 -4.82 3.12 -5.14
N ALA A 31 -4.01 2.32 -4.46
CA ALA A 31 -2.98 1.49 -5.09
C ALA A 31 -3.36 0.02 -5.05
N TYR A 32 -3.05 -0.66 -6.14
CA TYR A 32 -3.49 -2.00 -6.46
C TYR A 32 -2.29 -2.93 -6.63
N LYS A 33 -2.49 -4.22 -6.34
CA LYS A 33 -1.53 -5.29 -6.61
C LYS A 33 -2.24 -6.45 -7.29
N LYS A 34 -1.53 -7.12 -8.19
CA LYS A 34 -2.01 -8.34 -8.86
C LYS A 34 -1.98 -9.53 -7.91
N ALA A 35 -3.16 -10.10 -7.63
CA ALA A 35 -3.33 -11.38 -6.96
C ALA A 35 -4.36 -12.21 -7.75
N GLY A 36 -4.02 -12.53 -9.01
CA GLY A 36 -4.95 -13.06 -10.02
C GLY A 36 -5.81 -11.96 -10.66
N SER A 37 -6.18 -10.92 -9.91
CA SER A 37 -6.86 -9.73 -10.40
C SER A 37 -6.47 -8.50 -9.55
N PRO A 38 -6.71 -7.24 -9.98
CA PRO A 38 -6.29 -6.06 -9.22
C PRO A 38 -6.99 -5.95 -7.86
N VAL A 39 -6.22 -5.87 -6.78
CA VAL A 39 -6.75 -5.70 -5.42
C VAL A 39 -6.10 -4.53 -4.73
N VAL A 40 -6.91 -3.68 -4.08
CA VAL A 40 -6.41 -2.54 -3.29
C VAL A 40 -5.56 -3.05 -2.14
N TRP A 41 -4.33 -2.56 -2.03
CA TRP A 41 -3.44 -2.79 -0.88
C TRP A 41 -3.24 -1.53 -0.04
N PHE A 42 -3.47 -0.35 -0.61
CA PHE A 42 -3.45 0.93 0.10
C PHE A 42 -4.49 1.89 -0.48
N GLU A 43 -5.16 2.62 0.39
CA GLU A 43 -6.05 3.73 0.05
C GLU A 43 -5.75 4.89 0.99
N GLY A 44 -5.58 6.09 0.44
CA GLY A 44 -5.29 7.27 1.24
C GLY A 44 -4.75 8.44 0.44
N GLU A 45 -4.10 9.34 1.16
CA GLU A 45 -3.41 10.51 0.62
C GLU A 45 -2.02 10.11 0.10
N TRP A 46 -1.66 10.69 -1.05
CA TRP A 46 -0.40 10.53 -1.74
C TRP A 46 0.30 11.88 -1.88
N MET A 47 1.62 11.90 -1.72
CA MET A 47 2.43 13.09 -1.96
C MET A 47 3.78 12.71 -2.57
N GLY A 48 4.15 13.39 -3.66
CA GLY A 48 5.41 13.14 -4.36
C GLY A 48 5.58 11.68 -4.79
N GLY A 49 4.48 11.00 -5.13
CA GLY A 49 4.51 9.60 -5.57
C GLY A 49 4.58 8.58 -4.42
N LYS A 50 4.59 9.00 -3.15
CA LYS A 50 4.60 8.12 -1.97
C LYS A 50 3.29 8.23 -1.19
N ALA A 51 2.93 7.15 -0.50
CA ALA A 51 1.82 7.14 0.44
C ALA A 51 2.12 8.05 1.63
N HIS A 52 1.13 8.84 2.06
CA HIS A 52 1.25 9.79 3.15
C HIS A 52 0.40 9.43 4.39
N ASP A 53 -0.91 9.29 4.24
CA ASP A 53 -1.82 8.91 5.33
C ASP A 53 -2.95 8.06 4.75
N GLY A 54 -3.27 6.93 5.36
CA GLY A 54 -4.29 6.05 4.81
C GLY A 54 -4.38 4.70 5.49
N ASN A 55 -5.01 3.76 4.79
CA ASN A 55 -5.26 2.42 5.28
C ASN A 55 -4.54 1.39 4.40
N LEU A 56 -3.83 0.48 5.06
CA LEU A 56 -3.25 -0.72 4.45
C LEU A 56 -4.24 -1.89 4.53
N PHE A 57 -4.29 -2.67 3.46
CA PHE A 57 -5.18 -3.83 3.32
C PHE A 57 -4.39 -5.11 3.00
N PRO A 58 -3.53 -5.60 3.91
CA PRO A 58 -2.73 -6.80 3.64
C PRO A 58 -3.57 -8.06 3.39
N GLY A 59 -4.75 -8.15 4.03
CA GLY A 59 -5.71 -9.24 3.82
C GLY A 59 -6.40 -9.17 2.46
N GLY A 60 -6.40 -7.99 1.83
CA GLY A 60 -7.04 -7.77 0.54
C GLY A 60 -6.47 -8.63 -0.57
N ALA A 61 -5.15 -8.63 -0.72
CA ALA A 61 -4.48 -9.48 -1.71
C ALA A 61 -4.63 -10.99 -1.45
N LEU A 62 -5.22 -11.39 -0.32
CA LEU A 62 -5.34 -12.80 0.11
C LEU A 62 -6.74 -13.36 -0.13
N THR A 63 -7.72 -12.50 -0.36
CA THR A 63 -9.09 -12.92 -0.63
C THR A 63 -9.32 -13.09 -2.15
N ARG A 64 -9.95 -14.21 -2.54
CA ARG A 64 -10.48 -14.38 -3.91
C ARG A 64 -11.74 -13.54 -4.16
N ARG A 65 -12.38 -13.02 -3.11
CA ARG A 65 -13.59 -12.20 -3.20
C ARG A 65 -13.24 -10.72 -3.02
N LYS A 66 -13.58 -9.93 -4.03
CA LYS A 66 -13.40 -8.48 -4.06
C LYS A 66 -14.61 -7.84 -4.74
N LYS A 67 -14.84 -6.56 -4.48
CA LYS A 67 -15.85 -5.76 -5.17
C LYS A 67 -15.37 -5.41 -6.59
N ALA A 68 -16.27 -4.86 -7.40
CA ALA A 68 -15.96 -4.43 -8.75
C ALA A 68 -14.84 -3.37 -8.81
N ASP A 69 -14.73 -2.52 -7.78
CA ASP A 69 -13.70 -1.47 -7.68
C ASP A 69 -12.33 -1.99 -7.18
N GLY A 70 -12.18 -3.31 -7.04
CA GLY A 70 -10.97 -3.96 -6.54
C GLY A 70 -10.79 -3.84 -5.02
N THR A 71 -11.70 -3.17 -4.30
CA THR A 71 -11.66 -3.20 -2.84
C THR A 71 -11.97 -4.61 -2.35
N PRO A 72 -11.25 -5.09 -1.34
CA PRO A 72 -11.50 -6.42 -0.82
C PRO A 72 -12.90 -6.60 -0.22
N HIS A 73 -13.48 -7.80 -0.37
CA HIS A 73 -14.78 -8.12 0.22
C HIS A 73 -14.63 -8.42 1.73
N HIS A 74 -15.50 -7.85 2.57
CA HIS A 74 -15.47 -7.99 4.03
C HIS A 74 -15.56 -9.45 4.52
N PRO A 75 -15.04 -9.74 5.74
CA PRO A 75 -14.37 -8.82 6.66
C PRO A 75 -12.85 -8.71 6.42
N ILE A 76 -12.34 -7.48 6.23
CA ILE A 76 -10.91 -7.15 6.26
C ILE A 76 -10.69 -5.99 7.21
N THR A 77 -9.66 -6.11 8.05
CA THR A 77 -9.26 -5.06 8.99
C THR A 77 -8.38 -4.04 8.25
N PRO A 78 -8.86 -2.80 8.00
CA PRO A 78 -7.98 -1.74 7.55
C PRO A 78 -6.96 -1.46 8.65
N ILE A 79 -5.69 -1.32 8.26
CA ILE A 79 -4.61 -0.96 9.19
C ILE A 79 -4.22 0.48 8.88
N PRO A 80 -4.55 1.46 9.75
CA PRO A 80 -4.12 2.83 9.58
C PRO A 80 -2.59 2.90 9.52
N TRP A 81 -2.06 3.69 8.59
CA TRP A 81 -0.63 3.94 8.48
C TRP A 81 -0.36 5.36 7.99
N ARG A 82 0.69 5.96 8.56
CA ARG A 82 1.13 7.33 8.30
C ARG A 82 2.60 7.36 7.95
N GLN A 83 2.97 8.27 7.06
CA GLN A 83 4.35 8.48 6.67
C GLN A 83 5.20 8.85 7.87
N GLY A 84 6.34 8.18 8.02
CA GLY A 84 7.24 8.35 9.16
C GLY A 84 7.01 7.34 10.27
N GLU A 85 5.84 6.69 10.34
CA GLU A 85 5.58 5.62 11.30
C GLU A 85 6.21 4.30 10.84
N PRO A 86 6.79 3.52 11.77
CA PRO A 86 7.25 2.18 11.46
C PRO A 86 6.07 1.33 11.00
N LEU A 87 6.31 0.47 9.99
CA LEU A 87 5.34 -0.52 9.57
C LEU A 87 5.04 -1.46 10.76
N PRO A 88 3.77 -1.64 11.13
CA PRO A 88 3.44 -2.45 12.29
C PRO A 88 3.78 -3.93 12.00
N SER A 89 4.46 -4.58 12.95
CA SER A 89 4.83 -6.00 12.89
C SER A 89 3.63 -6.93 13.14
N ILE A 90 2.53 -6.67 12.46
CA ILE A 90 1.30 -7.47 12.56
C ILE A 90 1.52 -8.77 11.81
N ASN A 91 1.28 -9.89 12.49
CA ASN A 91 1.24 -11.19 11.85
C ASN A 91 -0.03 -11.31 11.02
N ILE A 92 0.11 -11.37 9.70
CA ILE A 92 -1.04 -11.39 8.78
C ILE A 92 -1.81 -12.73 8.81
N ASN A 93 -1.24 -13.76 9.44
CA ASN A 93 -1.94 -15.01 9.73
C ASN A 93 -3.09 -14.86 10.75
N LYS A 94 -3.08 -13.81 11.58
CA LYS A 94 -4.15 -13.49 12.54
C LYS A 94 -5.31 -12.74 11.90
N LEU A 95 -5.16 -12.31 10.64
CA LEU A 95 -6.22 -11.67 9.88
C LEU A 95 -7.11 -12.74 9.21
N PRO A 96 -8.42 -12.48 9.04
CA PRO A 96 -9.29 -13.36 8.27
C PRO A 96 -8.69 -13.64 6.87
N GLY A 97 -8.50 -14.91 6.53
CA GLY A 97 -7.88 -15.32 5.25
C GLY A 97 -6.34 -15.24 5.22
N GLY A 98 -5.67 -15.15 6.37
CA GLY A 98 -4.23 -14.98 6.49
C GLY A 98 -3.36 -16.08 5.86
N LEU A 99 -2.25 -15.67 5.24
CA LEU A 99 -1.18 -16.57 4.79
C LEU A 99 -0.38 -17.08 5.99
N ARG A 100 -0.04 -18.37 6.00
CA ARG A 100 0.76 -18.95 7.09
C ARG A 100 2.16 -18.32 7.15
N ARG A 101 2.57 -17.89 8.35
CA ARG A 101 3.93 -17.46 8.74
C ARG A 101 4.51 -16.24 7.99
N GLN A 102 3.76 -15.15 7.88
CA GLN A 102 4.29 -13.86 7.38
C GLN A 102 3.77 -12.69 8.23
N THR A 103 4.58 -11.64 8.35
CA THR A 103 4.23 -10.32 8.89
C THR A 103 3.82 -9.35 7.77
N LEU A 104 3.15 -8.25 8.11
CA LEU A 104 2.82 -7.17 7.17
C LEU A 104 4.07 -6.62 6.47
N HIS A 105 5.14 -6.42 7.24
CA HIS A 105 6.41 -5.90 6.73
C HIS A 105 7.02 -6.83 5.68
N GLU A 106 7.17 -8.12 6.00
CA GLU A 106 7.68 -9.13 5.06
C GLU A 106 6.79 -9.26 3.82
N TRP A 107 5.47 -9.16 4.00
CA TRP A 107 4.50 -9.21 2.91
C TRP A 107 4.67 -8.05 1.92
N LEU A 108 4.91 -6.84 2.41
CA LEU A 108 5.19 -5.64 1.62
C LEU A 108 6.55 -5.73 0.92
N GLN A 109 7.60 -6.15 1.63
CA GLN A 109 8.96 -6.28 1.09
C GLN A 109 9.01 -7.27 -0.07
N ARG A 110 8.43 -8.47 0.11
CA ARG A 110 8.38 -9.52 -0.93
C ARG A 110 7.62 -9.09 -2.19
N ARG A 111 6.81 -8.03 -2.11
CA ARG A 111 6.02 -7.49 -3.22
C ARG A 111 6.54 -6.16 -3.74
N GLU A 112 7.68 -5.71 -3.20
CA GLU A 112 8.35 -4.45 -3.52
C GLU A 112 7.46 -3.23 -3.26
N LEU A 113 6.47 -3.37 -2.38
CA LEU A 113 5.51 -2.31 -2.06
C LEU A 113 6.08 -1.31 -1.05
N THR A 114 7.14 -1.68 -0.33
CA THR A 114 7.88 -0.79 0.57
C THR A 114 8.48 0.40 -0.17
N ALA A 115 8.71 0.34 -1.49
CA ALA A 115 9.21 1.47 -2.27
C ALA A 115 8.22 2.66 -2.33
N PHE A 116 6.92 2.38 -2.14
CA PHE A 116 5.85 3.38 -2.15
C PHE A 116 5.54 3.96 -0.77
N LEU A 117 6.04 3.31 0.28
CA LEU A 117 5.96 3.79 1.64
C LEU A 117 7.27 4.50 1.94
N ALA A 118 7.24 5.77 2.35
CA ALA A 118 8.49 6.40 2.76
C ALA A 118 9.04 5.63 3.97
N PRO A 119 10.36 5.37 4.03
CA PRO A 119 10.96 4.80 5.23
C PRO A 119 10.63 5.71 6.42
N PRO A 120 10.56 5.16 7.65
CA PRO A 120 10.50 5.99 8.84
C PRO A 120 11.63 7.01 8.74
N ALA A 121 11.36 8.26 9.13
CA ALA A 121 12.41 9.25 9.22
C ALA A 121 13.46 8.66 10.16
N VAL A 122 14.59 8.20 9.61
CA VAL A 122 15.74 7.84 10.43
C VAL A 122 16.19 9.16 10.98
N ASN A 123 15.78 9.42 12.22
CA ASN A 123 16.31 10.52 12.99
C ASN A 123 17.77 10.13 13.21
N TRP A 124 18.65 10.58 12.32
CA TRP A 124 20.08 10.62 12.59
C TRP A 124 20.23 11.62 13.74
N GLY A 125 20.00 11.14 14.96
CA GLY A 125 20.46 11.82 16.15
C GLY A 125 21.94 12.07 15.93
N SER A 126 22.32 13.33 16.03
CA SER A 126 23.65 13.88 15.86
C SER A 126 24.76 12.88 16.22
N ALA A 127 25.36 12.24 15.22
CA ALA A 127 26.77 11.86 15.32
C ALA A 127 27.58 13.12 14.97
N GLY A 128 27.43 14.14 15.80
CA GLY A 128 28.26 15.33 15.79
C GLY A 128 29.55 15.02 16.53
N GLY A 129 30.64 15.05 15.77
CA GLY A 129 31.99 15.44 16.16
C GLY A 129 32.52 15.07 17.55
N ALA A 130 33.55 14.22 17.57
CA ALA A 130 34.93 14.56 17.91
C ALA A 130 35.77 13.28 17.90
#